data_AF-A0A958C6D7-F1
#
_entry.id   AF-A0A958C6D7-F1
#
_cell.length_a   1.000
_cell.length_b   1.000
_cell.length_c   1.000
_cell.angle_alpha   90.00
_cell.angle_beta   90.00
_cell.angle_gamma   90.00
#
_symmetry.space_group_name_H-M   'P 1'
#
loop_
_entity.id
_entity.type
_entity.pdbx_description
1 polymer ?
#
loop_
_entity_poly.entity_id
_entity_poly.type
_entity_poly.pdbx_seq_one_letter_code
_entity_poly.pdbx_strand_id
1 'polypeptide(L)'
;LVHTKQSTVDLVTETDLASERLIIDALRREYPDHAIYGEESGDVLPSSGPVWVIDPLDGTTNFAHGFPVFSVSIALLVDSQPVLGVIRDPLRDDSFWAERGQGAWRNGQRMQVSSTA
;
A
#
# COMPACT_ATOMS: atom_id res chain seq x y z
N LEU A 1 13.30 -13.58 -9.69
CA LEU A 1 14.66 -13.04 -9.46
C LEU A 1 14.55 -11.85 -8.49
N VAL A 2 15.60 -11.61 -7.68
CA VAL A 2 15.67 -10.44 -6.79
C VAL A 2 16.58 -9.41 -7.45
N HIS A 3 16.05 -8.22 -7.67
CA HIS A 3 16.73 -7.05 -8.23
C HIS A 3 17.01 -6.05 -7.12
N THR A 4 17.91 -5.11 -7.38
CA THR A 4 18.37 -4.13 -6.41
C THR A 4 18.02 -2.73 -6.90
N LYS A 5 17.27 -1.94 -6.12
CA LYS A 5 16.81 -0.59 -6.50
C LYS A 5 17.95 0.42 -6.52
N GLN A 6 18.55 0.72 -5.35
CA GLN A 6 19.55 1.79 -5.20
C GLN A 6 20.76 1.43 -4.31
N SER A 7 20.68 0.33 -3.54
CA SER A 7 21.68 -0.13 -2.59
C SER A 7 21.56 -1.65 -2.45
N THR A 8 22.63 -2.40 -2.20
CA THR A 8 22.63 -3.88 -2.09
C THR A 8 21.63 -4.47 -1.07
N VAL A 9 21.01 -3.64 -0.23
CA VAL A 9 19.98 -4.01 0.75
C VAL A 9 18.54 -3.68 0.29
N ASP A 10 18.38 -2.98 -0.83
CA ASP A 10 17.10 -2.51 -1.35
C ASP A 10 16.58 -3.48 -2.40
N LEU A 11 15.92 -4.54 -1.92
CA LEU A 11 15.50 -5.69 -2.70
C LEU A 11 14.15 -5.38 -3.36
N VAL A 12 14.03 -5.71 -4.65
CA VAL A 12 12.76 -5.78 -5.37
C VAL A 12 12.64 -7.16 -5.95
N THR A 13 11.50 -7.79 -5.79
CA THR A 13 11.23 -9.11 -6.40
C THR A 13 10.29 -8.96 -7.59
N GLU A 14 10.25 -9.97 -8.46
CA GLU A 14 9.20 -10.09 -9.48
C GLU A 14 7.78 -10.03 -8.88
N THR A 15 7.64 -10.36 -7.59
CA THR A 15 6.37 -10.29 -6.85
C THR A 15 5.93 -8.85 -6.62
N ASP A 16 6.84 -7.94 -6.27
CA ASP A 16 6.56 -6.52 -6.06
C ASP A 16 5.98 -5.92 -7.36
N LEU A 17 6.65 -6.12 -8.49
CA LEU A 17 6.21 -5.66 -9.81
C LEU A 17 4.88 -6.27 -10.26
N ALA A 18 4.68 -7.57 -10.02
CA ALA A 18 3.44 -8.26 -10.38
C ALA A 18 2.27 -7.77 -9.52
N SER A 19 2.49 -7.57 -8.22
CA SER A 19 1.51 -7.05 -7.28
C SER A 19 1.13 -5.61 -7.65
N GLU A 20 2.11 -4.74 -7.91
CA GLU A 20 1.88 -3.36 -8.31
C GLU A 20 1.03 -3.27 -9.58
N ARG A 21 1.39 -4.05 -10.61
CA ARG A 21 0.65 -4.08 -11.87
C ARG A 21 -0.82 -4.48 -11.67
N LEU A 22 -1.08 -5.50 -10.86
CA LEU A 22 -2.46 -5.96 -10.58
C LEU A 22 -3.27 -4.86 -9.89
N ILE A 23 -2.67 -4.16 -8.93
CA ILE A 23 -3.32 -3.07 -8.20
C ILE A 23 -3.60 -1.90 -9.16
N ILE A 24 -2.60 -1.48 -9.95
CA ILE A 24 -2.72 -0.40 -10.94
C ILE A 24 -3.82 -0.71 -11.96
N ASP A 25 -3.83 -1.92 -12.53
CA ASP A 25 -4.82 -2.31 -13.52
C ASP A 25 -6.25 -2.30 -12.95
N ALA A 26 -6.42 -2.74 -11.69
CA ALA A 26 -7.70 -2.68 -11.00
C ALA A 26 -8.15 -1.24 -10.74
N LEU A 27 -7.26 -0.38 -10.26
CA LEU A 27 -7.55 1.02 -9.96
C LEU A 27 -7.86 1.82 -11.22
N ARG A 28 -7.10 1.63 -12.31
CA ARG A 28 -7.36 2.32 -13.59
C ARG A 28 -8.70 1.94 -14.21
N ARG A 29 -9.17 0.71 -14.00
CA ARG A 29 -10.48 0.25 -14.48
C ARG A 29 -11.62 0.94 -13.74
N GLU A 30 -11.49 1.12 -12.43
CA GLU A 30 -12.56 1.70 -11.58
C GLU A 30 -12.49 3.24 -11.53
N TYR A 31 -11.28 3.79 -11.51
CA TYR A 31 -10.99 5.21 -11.32
C TYR A 31 -10.06 5.73 -12.43
N PRO A 32 -10.53 5.78 -13.69
CA PRO A 32 -9.68 6.12 -14.84
C PRO A 32 -9.09 7.53 -14.78
N ASP A 33 -9.75 8.46 -14.05
CA ASP A 33 -9.31 9.85 -13.92
C ASP A 33 -8.45 10.12 -12.67
N HIS A 34 -8.24 9.12 -11.81
CA HIS A 34 -7.40 9.27 -10.63
C HIS A 34 -5.92 9.09 -11.00
N ALA A 35 -5.05 9.89 -10.40
CA ALA A 35 -3.63 9.65 -10.50
C ALA A 35 -3.23 8.44 -9.64
N ILE A 36 -2.11 7.81 -10.01
CA ILE A 36 -1.55 6.68 -9.27
C ILE A 36 -0.06 6.92 -9.07
N TYR A 37 0.40 6.70 -7.85
CA TYR A 37 1.79 6.80 -7.42
C TYR A 37 2.16 5.49 -6.71
N GLY A 38 2.93 4.64 -7.38
CA GLY A 38 3.42 3.39 -6.80
C GLY A 38 4.89 3.50 -6.38
N GLU A 39 5.30 2.72 -5.39
CA GLU A 39 6.68 2.70 -4.89
C GLU A 39 7.71 2.33 -5.98
N GLU A 40 7.32 1.51 -6.95
CA GLU A 40 8.20 1.03 -8.03
C GLU A 40 8.11 1.88 -9.29
N SER A 41 7.01 2.62 -9.45
CA SER A 41 6.62 3.26 -10.72
C SER A 41 6.36 4.76 -10.64
N GLY A 42 6.30 5.33 -9.44
CA GLY A 42 5.97 6.73 -9.20
C GLY A 42 7.19 7.66 -9.32
N ASP A 43 7.11 8.67 -10.18
CA ASP A 43 8.13 9.73 -10.28
C ASP A 43 7.83 10.92 -9.36
N VAL A 44 6.65 11.53 -9.52
CA VAL A 44 6.25 12.73 -8.77
C VAL A 44 4.82 12.57 -8.27
N LEU A 45 4.63 12.71 -6.97
CA LEU A 45 3.31 12.69 -6.35
C LEU A 45 2.54 13.99 -6.67
N PRO A 46 1.38 13.92 -7.35
CA PRO A 46 0.57 15.11 -7.62
C PRO A 46 0.05 15.74 -6.33
N SER A 47 0.00 17.07 -6.29
CA SER A 47 -0.43 17.82 -5.10
C SER A 47 -1.93 18.14 -5.04
N SER A 48 -2.66 17.94 -6.15
CA SER A 48 -4.09 18.24 -6.29
C SER A 48 -4.84 17.09 -6.94
N GLY A 49 -6.12 16.95 -6.61
CA GLY A 49 -6.98 15.88 -7.10
C GLY A 49 -6.77 14.55 -6.37
N PRO A 50 -7.49 13.50 -6.80
CA PRO A 50 -7.39 12.17 -6.20
C PRO A 50 -6.14 11.43 -6.69
N VAL A 51 -5.34 10.92 -5.74
CA VAL A 51 -4.13 10.14 -6.02
C VAL A 51 -4.13 8.87 -5.18
N TRP A 52 -4.01 7.71 -5.84
CA TRP A 52 -3.77 6.44 -5.17
C TRP A 52 -2.27 6.26 -4.93
N VAL A 53 -1.86 6.09 -3.67
CA VAL A 53 -0.49 5.77 -3.26
C VAL A 53 -0.41 4.29 -2.93
N ILE A 54 0.53 3.57 -3.52
CA ILE A 54 0.61 2.11 -3.46
C ILE A 54 2.00 1.69 -3.02
N ASP A 55 2.06 0.86 -1.99
CA ASP A 55 3.18 -0.03 -1.70
C ASP A 55 2.67 -1.47 -1.93
N PRO A 56 3.13 -2.11 -3.03
CA PRO A 56 2.61 -3.41 -3.46
C PRO A 56 3.10 -4.56 -2.58
N LEU A 57 4.15 -4.35 -1.79
CA LEU A 57 4.77 -5.34 -0.90
C LEU A 57 5.62 -4.60 0.15
N ASP A 58 4.96 -4.13 1.22
CA ASP A 58 5.66 -3.53 2.36
C ASP A 58 6.34 -4.64 3.15
N GLY A 59 7.66 -4.56 3.28
CA GLY A 59 8.49 -5.58 3.91
C GLY A 59 9.19 -6.53 2.93
N THR A 60 9.62 -6.05 1.76
CA THR A 60 10.32 -6.87 0.74
C THR A 60 11.51 -7.65 1.28
N THR A 61 12.27 -7.10 2.22
CA THR A 61 13.33 -7.85 2.91
C THR A 61 12.79 -9.04 3.68
N ASN A 62 11.71 -8.87 4.45
CA ASN A 62 11.09 -9.97 5.17
C ASN A 62 10.59 -11.04 4.19
N PHE A 63 9.92 -10.62 3.11
CA PHE A 63 9.45 -11.52 2.06
C PHE A 63 10.60 -12.30 1.41
N ALA A 64 11.67 -11.62 0.99
CA ALA A 64 12.83 -12.23 0.35
C ALA A 64 13.56 -13.25 1.24
N HIS A 65 13.54 -13.03 2.56
CA HIS A 65 14.11 -13.94 3.55
C HIS A 65 13.11 -14.98 4.10
N GLY A 66 11.86 -15.00 3.59
CA GLY A 66 10.82 -15.92 4.05
C GLY A 66 10.30 -15.62 5.47
N PHE A 67 10.55 -14.43 5.99
CA PHE A 67 10.00 -13.99 7.27
C PHE A 67 8.53 -13.55 7.09
N PRO A 68 7.57 -14.11 7.86
CA PRO A 68 6.14 -13.98 7.60
C PRO A 68 5.53 -12.66 8.11
N VAL A 69 6.14 -11.54 7.75
CA VAL A 69 5.70 -10.19 8.10
C VAL A 69 5.89 -9.28 6.88
N PHE A 70 4.87 -9.19 6.06
CA PHE A 70 4.78 -8.26 4.94
C PHE A 70 3.31 -7.96 4.64
N SER A 71 3.03 -6.88 3.92
CA SER A 71 1.66 -6.48 3.62
C SER A 71 1.54 -5.76 2.26
N VAL A 72 0.32 -5.57 1.79
CA VAL A 72 0.00 -4.64 0.71
C VAL A 72 -0.58 -3.38 1.35
N SER A 73 -0.08 -2.20 1.00
CA SER A 73 -0.58 -0.92 1.52
C SER A 73 -1.08 -0.02 0.38
N ILE A 74 -2.29 0.50 0.51
CA ILE A 74 -2.93 1.37 -0.48
C ILE A 74 -3.59 2.53 0.24
N ALA A 75 -3.31 3.76 -0.19
CA ALA A 75 -3.95 4.96 0.32
C ALA A 75 -4.56 5.81 -0.80
N LEU A 76 -5.63 6.52 -0.50
CA LEU A 76 -6.17 7.58 -1.35
C LEU A 76 -5.89 8.93 -0.70
N LEU A 77 -5.25 9.80 -1.45
CA LEU A 77 -5.05 11.20 -1.12
C LEU A 77 -6.00 12.03 -1.99
N VAL A 78 -6.62 13.05 -1.41
CA VAL A 78 -7.35 14.09 -2.15
C VAL A 78 -6.74 15.42 -1.74
N ASP A 79 -6.21 16.15 -2.71
CA ASP A 79 -5.51 17.43 -2.46
C ASP A 79 -4.42 17.31 -1.39
N SER A 80 -3.57 16.29 -1.53
CA SER A 80 -2.51 15.93 -0.59
C SER A 80 -2.96 15.53 0.82
N GLN A 81 -4.26 15.34 1.06
CA GLN A 81 -4.81 14.89 2.34
C GLN A 81 -5.19 13.41 2.26
N PRO A 82 -4.68 12.54 3.16
CA PRO A 82 -5.14 11.16 3.24
C PRO A 82 -6.63 11.10 3.61
N VAL A 83 -7.43 10.44 2.79
CA VAL A 83 -8.87 10.27 3.02
C VAL A 83 -9.26 8.80 3.26
N LEU A 84 -8.50 7.87 2.70
CA LEU A 84 -8.68 6.42 2.86
C LEU A 84 -7.31 5.75 2.95
N GLY A 85 -7.18 4.74 3.80
CA GLY A 85 -6.03 3.84 3.84
C GLY A 85 -6.48 2.39 4.04
N VAL A 86 -5.80 1.46 3.39
CA VAL A 86 -6.05 0.02 3.45
C VAL A 86 -4.72 -0.71 3.56
N ILE A 87 -4.61 -1.65 4.49
CA ILE A 87 -3.47 -2.56 4.63
C ILE A 87 -4.02 -4.00 4.62
N ARG A 88 -3.45 -4.85 3.77
CA ARG A 88 -3.74 -6.28 3.76
C ARG A 88 -2.50 -7.07 4.15
N ASP A 89 -2.58 -7.76 5.28
CA ASP A 89 -1.63 -8.83 5.63
C ASP A 89 -2.18 -10.17 5.09
N PRO A 90 -1.58 -10.73 4.04
CA PRO A 90 -2.08 -11.96 3.41
C PRO A 90 -1.82 -13.22 4.25
N LEU A 91 -0.85 -13.19 5.18
CA LEU A 91 -0.50 -14.36 5.98
C LEU A 91 -1.36 -14.49 7.24
N ARG A 92 -1.80 -13.36 7.79
CA ARG A 92 -2.70 -13.31 8.96
C ARG A 92 -4.19 -13.22 8.58
N ASP A 93 -4.48 -13.07 7.29
CA ASP A 93 -5.81 -12.77 6.77
C ASP A 93 -6.43 -11.53 7.45
N ASP A 94 -5.59 -10.53 7.72
CA ASP A 94 -6.00 -9.28 8.32
C ASP A 94 -6.14 -8.20 7.26
N SER A 95 -7.31 -7.58 7.20
CA SER A 95 -7.58 -6.37 6.42
C SER A 95 -7.83 -5.21 7.37
N PHE A 96 -6.89 -4.28 7.39
CA PHE A 96 -7.03 -3.01 8.09
C PHE A 96 -7.49 -1.95 7.11
N TRP A 97 -8.41 -1.08 7.53
CA TRP A 97 -8.75 0.09 6.74
C TRP A 97 -9.18 1.24 7.64
N ALA A 98 -9.05 2.46 7.13
CA ALA A 98 -9.48 3.66 7.82
C ALA A 98 -9.96 4.69 6.81
N GLU A 99 -11.01 5.41 7.16
CA GLU A 99 -11.53 6.53 6.37
C GLU A 99 -11.57 7.77 7.27
N ARG A 100 -11.13 8.90 6.74
CA ARG A 100 -11.04 10.15 7.49
C ARG A 100 -12.40 10.53 8.08
N GLY A 101 -12.44 10.70 9.39
CA GLY A 101 -13.66 11.04 10.13
C GLY A 101 -14.53 9.86 10.54
N GLN A 102 -14.32 8.67 9.97
CA GLN A 102 -15.18 7.50 10.19
C GLN A 102 -14.56 6.51 11.19
N GLY A 103 -13.22 6.45 11.26
CA GLY A 103 -12.48 5.60 12.20
C GLY A 103 -11.48 4.68 11.50
N ALA A 104 -11.09 3.61 12.19
CA ALA A 104 -10.24 2.55 11.69
C ALA A 104 -10.82 1.18 12.09
N TRP A 105 -10.61 0.18 11.25
CA TRP A 105 -11.16 -1.16 11.41
C TRP A 105 -10.14 -2.23 11.03
N ARG A 106 -10.29 -3.40 11.65
CA ARG A 106 -9.62 -4.65 11.30
C ARG A 106 -10.69 -5.71 11.10
N ASN A 107 -10.78 -6.31 9.91
CA ASN A 107 -11.74 -7.38 9.60
C ASN A 107 -13.19 -7.04 10.02
N GLY A 108 -13.60 -5.79 9.77
CA GLY A 108 -14.93 -5.27 10.11
C GLY A 108 -15.10 -4.84 11.58
N GLN A 109 -14.14 -5.11 12.46
CA GLN A 109 -14.18 -4.68 13.86
C GLN A 109 -13.48 -3.34 14.03
N ARG A 110 -14.15 -2.38 14.70
CA ARG A 110 -13.60 -1.04 14.93
C ARG A 110 -12.41 -1.10 15.89
N MET A 111 -11.34 -0.42 15.53
CA MET A 111 -10.10 -0.32 16.30
C MET A 111 -10.09 0.93 17.18
N GLN A 112 -9.33 0.85 18.26
CA GLN A 112 -8.95 1.98 19.09
C GLN A 112 -7.49 1.82 19.49
N VAL A 113 -6.79 2.94 19.66
CA VAL A 113 -5.45 2.92 20.23
C VAL A 113 -5.50 2.51 21.70
N SER A 114 -4.38 2.04 22.25
CA SER A 114 -4.28 1.75 23.67
C SER A 114 -4.49 3.00 24.52
N SER A 115 -4.97 2.83 25.76
CA SER A 115 -5.00 3.91 26.75
C SER A 115 -3.64 4.25 27.33
N THR A 116 -2.63 3.45 27.04
CA THR A 116 -1.24 3.69 27.42
C THR A 116 -0.63 4.73 26.48
N ALA A 117 -0.08 5.79 27.07
CA ALA A 117 0.67 6.83 26.37
C ALA A 117 2.10 6.39 26.04
#